data_AF-A0A4U7F153-F1
#
_entry.id   AF-A0A4U7F153-F1
#
_cell.length_a   1.000
_cell.length_b   1.000
_cell.length_c   1.000
_cell.angle_alpha   90.00
_cell.angle_beta   90.00
_cell.angle_gamma   90.00
#
_symmetry.space_group_name_H-M   'P 1'
#
loop_
_entity.id
_entity.type
_entity.pdbx_description
1 polymer ?
#
loop_
_entity_poly.entity_id
_entity_poly.type
_entity_poly.pdbx_seq_one_letter_code
_entity_poly.pdbx_strand_id
1 'polypeptide(L)'
;MSGVRKDWWPNQLDLDVLDEHAGNPGPLDEEFDYGEAFEELDLDEVKADIEEVMTTSQDWWPADYGHYGPLFIRMAWHSAGTYRTHDGRGGASGGRQRLPPLNSWPDNVNLDKARRLLWPVKQKYGRKLSWADLIVLTGNVALESMGFETFGFAGGREDDFTPDDAVDWGPEDEWESMSAERFTEEGSLDDALGNTVMGLIYVNPEGPNGEPDLEGSADNIRDTFSHMAMNDKETVALIAGGHTFGKVHGADSGDNLGPEPEDAPIDLQGLGWDNEFGEGKGPDTITSGIEGPWNTTPTVWDLSYVNNLLSYEWEPEKGPGGAWP
;
A
#
# COMPACT_ATOMS: atom_id res chain seq x y z
N MET A 1 0.34 28.98 -2.47
CA MET A 1 0.97 30.00 -3.34
C MET A 1 2.09 29.41 -4.22
N SER A 2 2.43 28.13 -4.07
CA SER A 2 3.46 27.42 -4.84
C SER A 2 3.04 27.12 -6.29
N GLY A 3 1.85 26.56 -6.51
CA GLY A 3 1.37 26.11 -7.83
C GLY A 3 1.45 27.18 -8.93
N VAL A 4 0.91 28.38 -8.67
CA VAL A 4 0.91 29.48 -9.65
C VAL A 4 2.32 29.91 -10.09
N ARG A 5 3.36 29.75 -9.24
CA ARG A 5 4.74 30.10 -9.64
C ARG A 5 5.38 29.01 -10.51
N LYS A 6 5.15 27.74 -10.17
CA LYS A 6 5.67 26.58 -10.92
C LYS A 6 5.12 26.58 -12.36
N ASP A 7 3.88 27.00 -12.57
CA ASP A 7 3.28 27.11 -13.91
C ASP A 7 4.03 28.08 -14.85
N TRP A 8 4.55 29.21 -14.31
CA TRP A 8 5.27 30.21 -15.10
C TRP A 8 6.77 29.94 -15.21
N TRP A 9 7.37 29.34 -14.17
CA TRP A 9 8.79 29.03 -14.11
C TRP A 9 9.01 27.59 -13.63
N PRO A 10 8.75 26.59 -14.48
CA PRO A 10 8.80 25.18 -14.09
C PRO A 10 10.20 24.73 -13.63
N ASN A 11 11.25 25.39 -14.11
CA ASN A 11 12.64 25.10 -13.73
C ASN A 11 13.16 25.97 -12.57
N GLN A 12 12.28 26.73 -11.90
CA GLN A 12 12.68 27.52 -10.74
C GLN A 12 13.00 26.58 -9.57
N LEU A 13 14.09 26.84 -8.86
CA LEU A 13 14.44 26.10 -7.65
C LEU A 13 13.27 26.16 -6.65
N ASP A 14 12.79 24.97 -6.26
CA ASP A 14 11.77 24.84 -5.24
C ASP A 14 12.40 24.92 -3.84
N LEU A 15 12.04 25.94 -3.09
CA LEU A 15 12.47 26.13 -1.71
C LEU A 15 11.39 25.68 -0.71
N ASP A 16 10.17 25.39 -1.19
CA ASP A 16 9.04 25.05 -0.32
C ASP A 16 9.33 23.71 0.42
N VAL A 17 10.12 22.80 -0.20
CA VAL A 17 10.62 21.55 0.43
C VAL A 17 11.48 21.76 1.68
N LEU A 18 12.09 22.95 1.85
CA LEU A 18 12.85 23.27 3.07
C LEU A 18 11.94 23.84 4.17
N ASP A 19 10.82 24.44 3.78
CA ASP A 19 9.86 25.06 4.70
C ASP A 19 8.99 24.00 5.40
N GLU A 20 8.84 22.80 4.82
CA GLU A 20 8.14 21.66 5.44
C GLU A 20 8.68 21.30 6.84
N HIS A 21 9.98 21.52 7.07
CA HIS A 21 10.63 21.28 8.35
C HIS A 21 10.94 22.55 9.15
N ALA A 22 10.53 23.73 8.66
CA ALA A 22 10.73 25.00 9.36
C ALA A 22 9.75 25.17 10.54
N GLY A 23 8.73 24.31 10.66
CA GLY A 23 7.82 24.21 11.80
C GLY A 23 7.14 22.83 11.86
N ASN A 24 6.33 22.59 12.90
CA ASN A 24 5.50 21.38 13.00
C ASN A 24 4.08 21.71 12.53
N PRO A 25 3.66 21.31 11.30
CA PRO A 25 2.31 21.61 10.80
C PRO A 25 1.22 20.81 11.53
N GLY A 26 1.60 19.83 12.37
CA GLY A 26 0.69 18.99 13.11
C GLY A 26 -0.06 19.70 14.25
N PRO A 27 -1.12 19.07 14.79
CA PRO A 27 -1.90 19.59 15.90
C PRO A 27 -1.27 19.33 17.27
N LEU A 28 -0.07 18.76 17.32
CA LEU A 28 0.61 18.36 18.55
C LEU A 28 1.41 19.54 19.10
N ASP A 29 1.38 19.71 20.42
CA ASP A 29 2.15 20.73 21.13
C ASP A 29 3.66 20.49 20.93
N GLU A 30 4.47 21.56 20.93
CA GLU A 30 5.93 21.47 20.74
C GLU A 30 6.61 20.60 21.81
N GLU A 31 6.03 20.50 23.01
CA GLU A 31 6.54 19.69 24.11
C GLU A 31 6.02 18.24 24.12
N PHE A 32 5.21 17.82 23.15
CA PHE A 32 4.73 16.45 23.07
C PHE A 32 5.84 15.49 22.61
N ASP A 33 6.12 14.47 23.43
CA ASP A 33 7.05 13.39 23.10
C ASP A 33 6.27 12.11 22.77
N TYR A 34 6.36 11.65 21.52
CA TYR A 34 5.66 10.45 21.09
C TYR A 34 6.26 9.17 21.69
N GLY A 35 7.58 9.11 21.88
CA GLY A 35 8.26 7.97 22.49
C GLY A 35 7.75 7.74 23.90
N GLU A 36 7.70 8.78 24.73
CA GLU A 36 7.13 8.71 26.09
C GLU A 36 5.64 8.31 26.05
N ALA A 37 4.85 8.89 25.14
CA ALA A 37 3.42 8.59 25.03
C ALA A 37 3.15 7.13 24.58
N PHE A 38 4.00 6.59 23.69
CA PHE A 38 3.92 5.23 23.19
C PHE A 38 4.30 4.21 24.28
N GLU A 39 5.31 4.50 25.10
CA GLU A 39 5.70 3.64 26.23
C GLU A 39 4.58 3.46 27.27
N GLU A 40 3.60 4.38 27.33
CA GLU A 40 2.43 4.26 28.19
C GLU A 40 1.30 3.38 27.60
N LEU A 41 1.43 2.86 26.37
CA LEU A 41 0.42 1.97 25.79
C LEU A 41 0.48 0.57 26.39
N ASP A 42 -0.70 0.01 26.66
CA ASP A 42 -0.85 -1.43 26.79
C ASP A 42 -0.90 -2.03 25.37
N LEU A 43 0.26 -2.46 24.86
CA LEU A 43 0.37 -2.98 23.50
C LEU A 43 -0.40 -4.29 23.32
N ASP A 44 -0.54 -5.11 24.36
CA ASP A 44 -1.34 -6.34 24.29
C ASP A 44 -2.82 -6.00 24.14
N GLU A 45 -3.31 -4.97 24.83
CA GLU A 45 -4.68 -4.46 24.64
C GLU A 45 -4.89 -3.91 23.22
N VAL A 46 -3.93 -3.13 22.70
CA VAL A 46 -3.99 -2.61 21.31
C VAL A 46 -4.07 -3.75 20.30
N LYS A 47 -3.25 -4.79 20.47
CA LYS A 47 -3.25 -5.95 19.58
C LYS A 47 -4.58 -6.71 19.63
N ALA A 48 -5.15 -6.89 20.83
CA ALA A 48 -6.45 -7.55 21.01
C ALA A 48 -7.59 -6.77 20.32
N ASP A 49 -7.61 -5.43 20.44
CA ASP A 49 -8.58 -4.59 19.76
C ASP A 49 -8.44 -4.63 18.23
N ILE A 50 -7.20 -4.68 17.72
CA ILE A 50 -6.93 -4.84 16.29
C ILE A 50 -7.48 -6.19 15.79
N GLU A 51 -7.25 -7.28 16.53
CA GLU A 51 -7.75 -8.61 16.19
C GLU A 51 -9.30 -8.66 16.23
N GLU A 52 -9.93 -7.95 17.17
CA GLU A 52 -11.39 -7.81 17.20
C GLU A 52 -11.91 -7.13 15.92
N VAL A 53 -11.32 -6.01 15.51
CA VAL A 53 -11.65 -5.35 14.23
C VAL A 53 -11.49 -6.31 13.06
N MET A 54 -10.40 -7.09 13.05
CA MET A 54 -10.04 -7.99 11.96
C MET A 54 -11.09 -9.08 11.69
N THR A 55 -11.78 -9.53 12.73
CA THR A 55 -12.83 -10.56 12.65
C THR A 55 -14.25 -10.00 12.73
N THR A 56 -14.40 -8.68 12.87
CA THR A 56 -15.70 -8.01 12.94
C THR A 56 -16.00 -7.30 11.63
N SER A 57 -16.49 -8.07 10.66
CA SER A 57 -16.88 -7.57 9.34
C SER A 57 -17.89 -6.41 9.44
N GLN A 58 -17.66 -5.37 8.64
CA GLN A 58 -18.52 -4.21 8.50
C GLN A 58 -19.31 -4.29 7.20
N ASP A 59 -20.61 -3.97 7.26
CA ASP A 59 -21.50 -4.05 6.08
C ASP A 59 -21.08 -3.12 4.93
N TRP A 60 -20.41 -2.01 5.24
CA TRP A 60 -19.94 -1.06 4.23
C TRP A 60 -18.67 -1.53 3.51
N TRP A 61 -17.96 -2.52 4.05
CA TRP A 61 -16.83 -3.16 3.40
C TRP A 61 -16.65 -4.59 3.91
N PRO A 62 -17.47 -5.57 3.46
CA PRO A 62 -17.47 -6.92 4.03
C PRO A 62 -16.11 -7.60 3.97
N ALA A 63 -15.73 -8.30 5.04
CA ALA A 63 -14.46 -9.01 5.12
C ALA A 63 -14.47 -10.28 4.25
N ASP A 64 -13.50 -10.40 3.35
CA ASP A 64 -13.28 -11.66 2.64
C ASP A 64 -13.02 -12.79 3.63
N TYR A 65 -13.69 -13.92 3.40
CA TYR A 65 -13.57 -15.11 4.26
C TYR A 65 -13.89 -14.83 5.75
N GLY A 66 -14.58 -13.72 6.04
CA GLY A 66 -14.84 -13.27 7.41
C GLY A 66 -13.63 -12.74 8.17
N HIS A 67 -12.54 -12.38 7.48
CA HIS A 67 -11.28 -11.95 8.12
C HIS A 67 -10.54 -10.88 7.30
N TYR A 68 -10.32 -9.69 7.87
CA TYR A 68 -9.60 -8.60 7.20
C TYR A 68 -8.08 -8.73 7.16
N GLY A 69 -7.51 -9.76 7.82
CA GLY A 69 -6.07 -9.95 7.93
C GLY A 69 -5.30 -9.78 6.62
N PRO A 70 -5.69 -10.45 5.51
CA PRO A 70 -4.97 -10.29 4.25
C PRO A 70 -5.00 -8.85 3.70
N LEU A 71 -6.12 -8.13 3.84
CA LEU A 71 -6.23 -6.73 3.47
C LEU A 71 -5.27 -5.85 4.29
N PHE A 72 -5.14 -6.15 5.59
CA PHE A 72 -4.22 -5.41 6.47
C PHE A 72 -2.75 -5.75 6.23
N ILE A 73 -2.41 -6.98 5.83
CA ILE A 73 -1.07 -7.33 5.37
C ILE A 73 -0.71 -6.50 4.14
N ARG A 74 -1.60 -6.44 3.13
CA ARG A 74 -1.43 -5.57 1.96
C ARG A 74 -1.25 -4.10 2.36
N MET A 75 -2.09 -3.60 3.27
CA MET A 75 -2.00 -2.21 3.74
C MET A 75 -0.63 -1.89 4.35
N ALA A 76 -0.14 -2.75 5.24
CA ALA A 76 1.16 -2.59 5.90
C ALA A 76 2.31 -2.71 4.89
N TRP A 77 2.22 -3.69 3.97
CA TRP A 77 3.18 -3.87 2.86
C TRP A 77 3.28 -2.61 2.01
N HIS A 78 2.16 -2.07 1.52
CA HIS A 78 2.12 -0.87 0.69
C HIS A 78 2.58 0.38 1.46
N SER A 79 2.37 0.41 2.77
CA SER A 79 2.85 1.52 3.59
C SER A 79 4.37 1.53 3.67
N ALA A 80 5.02 0.36 3.72
CA ALA A 80 6.48 0.25 3.76
C ALA A 80 7.10 0.26 2.36
N GLY A 81 6.38 -0.23 1.35
CA GLY A 81 6.88 -0.51 0.01
C GLY A 81 7.08 0.70 -0.88
N THR A 82 6.93 1.92 -0.38
CA THR A 82 7.33 3.12 -1.14
C THR A 82 8.79 3.52 -0.86
N TYR A 83 9.46 2.80 0.05
CA TYR A 83 10.82 3.09 0.48
C TYR A 83 11.84 2.94 -0.67
N ARG A 84 12.82 3.84 -0.71
CA ARG A 84 13.91 3.77 -1.67
C ARG A 84 15.27 3.97 -1.01
N THR A 85 16.23 3.14 -1.37
CA THR A 85 17.59 3.18 -0.82
C THR A 85 18.40 4.38 -1.28
N HIS A 86 18.12 4.90 -2.47
CA HIS A 86 18.89 5.99 -3.08
C HIS A 86 18.91 7.26 -2.22
N ASP A 87 17.75 7.67 -1.70
CA ASP A 87 17.61 8.88 -0.88
C ASP A 87 16.99 8.62 0.51
N GLY A 88 16.55 7.39 0.77
CA GLY A 88 15.92 7.00 2.03
C GLY A 88 14.47 7.47 2.18
N ARG A 89 13.87 8.06 1.13
CA ARG A 89 12.48 8.55 1.16
C ARG A 89 11.48 7.42 0.99
N GLY A 90 10.21 7.76 1.22
CA GLY A 90 9.11 6.80 1.27
C GLY A 90 9.13 5.97 2.55
N GLY A 91 8.48 4.80 2.50
CA GLY A 91 8.34 3.89 3.63
C GLY A 91 7.27 4.30 4.64
N ALA A 92 7.19 3.52 5.72
CA ALA A 92 6.06 3.58 6.65
C ALA A 92 6.22 4.60 7.79
N SER A 93 7.38 5.25 7.92
CA SER A 93 7.76 6.00 9.12
C SER A 93 6.85 7.18 9.46
N GLY A 94 6.30 7.88 8.47
CA GLY A 94 5.40 9.02 8.69
C GLY A 94 3.91 8.69 8.61
N GLY A 95 3.54 7.43 8.32
CA GLY A 95 2.15 7.07 8.04
C GLY A 95 1.59 7.76 6.79
N ARG A 96 2.45 8.11 5.83
CA ARG A 96 2.14 8.95 4.66
C ARG A 96 1.21 8.29 3.64
N GLN A 97 0.94 6.98 3.75
CA GLN A 97 -0.13 6.33 2.97
C GLN A 97 -1.52 6.96 3.21
N ARG A 98 -1.67 7.73 4.31
CA ARG A 98 -2.88 8.50 4.61
C ARG A 98 -3.00 9.82 3.83
N LEU A 99 -1.91 10.27 3.22
CA LEU A 99 -1.75 11.60 2.65
C LEU A 99 -1.51 11.49 1.13
N PRO A 100 -1.80 12.54 0.35
CA PRO A 100 -1.48 12.54 -1.07
C PRO A 100 0.05 12.52 -1.29
N PRO A 101 0.51 12.01 -2.44
CA PRO A 101 -0.28 11.33 -3.47
C PRO A 101 -0.62 9.86 -3.11
N LEU A 102 0.04 9.29 -2.09
CA LEU A 102 -0.01 7.87 -1.78
C LEU A 102 -1.40 7.37 -1.42
N ASN A 103 -2.22 8.19 -0.77
CA ASN A 103 -3.60 7.82 -0.43
C ASN A 103 -4.49 7.55 -1.64
N SER A 104 -4.04 7.94 -2.84
CA SER A 104 -4.80 7.94 -4.09
C SER A 104 -4.08 7.24 -5.24
N TRP A 105 -2.92 6.65 -4.99
CA TRP A 105 -2.26 5.80 -5.98
C TRP A 105 -3.15 4.63 -6.40
N PRO A 106 -3.18 4.27 -7.70
CA PRO A 106 -3.90 3.11 -8.22
C PRO A 106 -3.57 1.80 -7.48
N ASP A 107 -2.30 1.58 -7.12
CA ASP A 107 -1.92 0.37 -6.38
C ASP A 107 -2.37 0.41 -4.91
N ASN A 108 -2.84 1.56 -4.42
CA ASN A 108 -3.42 1.73 -3.09
C ASN A 108 -4.97 1.73 -3.09
N VAL A 109 -5.61 1.37 -4.21
CA VAL A 109 -7.07 1.21 -4.29
C VAL A 109 -7.59 0.37 -3.11
N ASN A 110 -8.66 0.87 -2.50
CA ASN A 110 -9.35 0.30 -1.33
C ASN A 110 -8.54 0.23 -0.01
N LEU A 111 -7.29 0.71 0.03
CA LEU A 111 -6.56 0.85 1.30
C LEU A 111 -7.10 2.02 2.15
N ASP A 112 -7.85 2.95 1.56
CA ASP A 112 -8.68 3.91 2.29
C ASP A 112 -9.71 3.21 3.19
N LYS A 113 -10.35 2.13 2.70
CA LYS A 113 -11.28 1.28 3.48
C LYS A 113 -10.54 0.58 4.62
N ALA A 114 -9.36 0.02 4.35
CA ALA A 114 -8.53 -0.63 5.35
C ALA A 114 -8.15 0.33 6.49
N ARG A 115 -7.64 1.52 6.17
CA ARG A 115 -7.33 2.54 7.18
C ARG A 115 -8.57 3.00 7.94
N ARG A 116 -9.72 3.11 7.27
CA ARG A 116 -11.00 3.49 7.90
C ARG A 116 -11.48 2.46 8.93
N LEU A 117 -11.29 1.16 8.68
CA LEU A 117 -11.62 0.10 9.64
C LEU A 117 -10.87 0.26 10.98
N LEU A 118 -9.65 0.81 10.94
CA LEU A 118 -8.80 1.02 12.12
C LEU A 118 -9.09 2.31 12.88
N TRP A 119 -9.98 3.17 12.37
CA TRP A 119 -10.33 4.43 13.05
C TRP A 119 -10.81 4.24 14.50
N PRO A 120 -11.68 3.27 14.84
CA PRO A 120 -12.10 3.06 16.22
C PRO A 120 -10.92 2.75 17.17
N VAL A 121 -9.94 1.96 16.73
CA VAL A 121 -8.70 1.67 17.47
C VAL A 121 -7.89 2.95 17.64
N LYS A 122 -7.63 3.67 16.54
CA LYS A 122 -6.90 4.94 16.59
C LYS A 122 -7.56 5.95 17.53
N GLN A 123 -8.89 6.01 17.52
CA GLN A 123 -9.67 6.91 18.37
C GLN A 123 -9.55 6.54 19.85
N LYS A 124 -9.60 5.24 20.19
CA LYS A 124 -9.46 4.75 21.57
C LYS A 124 -8.09 5.09 22.16
N TYR A 125 -7.02 4.89 21.41
CA TYR A 125 -5.64 5.09 21.88
C TYR A 125 -5.09 6.50 21.64
N GLY A 126 -5.75 7.29 20.80
CA GLY A 126 -5.46 8.72 20.61
C GLY A 126 -4.01 8.98 20.19
N ARG A 127 -3.39 10.01 20.76
CA ARG A 127 -2.02 10.44 20.43
C ARG A 127 -0.93 9.48 20.93
N LYS A 128 -1.26 8.51 21.78
CA LYS A 128 -0.30 7.51 22.26
C LYS A 128 0.07 6.48 21.18
N LEU A 129 -0.81 6.31 20.20
CA LEU A 129 -0.63 5.40 19.08
C LEU A 129 -0.70 6.21 17.77
N SER A 130 0.43 6.39 17.09
CA SER A 130 0.45 7.02 15.77
C SER A 130 -0.26 6.11 14.75
N TRP A 131 -0.75 6.71 13.66
CA TRP A 131 -1.21 5.93 12.52
C TRP A 131 -0.07 5.14 11.87
N ALA A 132 1.14 5.73 11.82
CA ALA A 132 2.32 5.07 11.28
C ALA A 132 2.60 3.73 11.98
N ASP A 133 2.60 3.71 13.32
CA ASP A 133 2.77 2.47 14.09
C ASP A 133 1.54 1.57 13.99
N LEU A 134 0.32 2.12 14.05
CA LEU A 134 -0.91 1.33 13.94
C LEU A 134 -0.97 0.53 12.63
N ILE A 135 -0.69 1.16 11.48
CA ILE A 135 -0.75 0.50 10.17
C ILE A 135 0.18 -0.72 10.12
N VAL A 136 1.42 -0.56 10.59
CA VAL A 136 2.42 -1.65 10.60
C VAL A 136 2.06 -2.72 11.64
N LEU A 137 1.66 -2.31 12.84
CA LEU A 137 1.23 -3.22 13.91
C LEU A 137 0.03 -4.06 13.46
N THR A 138 -0.92 -3.49 12.72
CA THR A 138 -2.06 -4.23 12.18
C THR A 138 -1.62 -5.33 11.21
N GLY A 139 -0.62 -5.06 10.35
CA GLY A 139 -0.01 -6.10 9.51
C GLY A 139 0.58 -7.26 10.32
N ASN A 140 1.30 -6.94 11.41
CA ASN A 140 1.84 -7.95 12.31
C ASN A 140 0.75 -8.77 13.01
N VAL A 141 -0.28 -8.12 13.57
CA VAL A 141 -1.41 -8.81 14.22
C VAL A 141 -2.14 -9.71 13.21
N ALA A 142 -2.24 -9.30 11.95
CA ALA A 142 -2.86 -10.10 10.91
C ALA A 142 -2.08 -11.37 10.60
N LEU A 143 -0.76 -11.28 10.53
CA LEU A 143 0.10 -12.45 10.38
C LEU A 143 -0.06 -13.40 11.58
N GLU A 144 -0.03 -12.85 12.81
CA GLU A 144 -0.14 -13.62 14.05
C GLU A 144 -1.50 -14.34 14.19
N SER A 145 -2.60 -13.64 13.92
CA SER A 145 -3.96 -14.21 14.03
C SER A 145 -4.21 -15.33 13.01
N MET A 146 -3.50 -15.30 11.87
CA MET A 146 -3.57 -16.32 10.82
C MET A 146 -2.49 -17.40 10.96
N GLY A 147 -1.75 -17.43 12.08
CA GLY A 147 -0.85 -18.53 12.45
C GLY A 147 0.61 -18.36 12.02
N PHE A 148 1.04 -17.15 11.67
CA PHE A 148 2.45 -16.82 11.40
C PHE A 148 3.09 -16.10 12.59
N GLU A 149 4.17 -16.67 13.14
CA GLU A 149 4.94 -16.02 14.21
C GLU A 149 5.82 -14.91 13.62
N THR A 150 5.54 -13.65 13.98
CA THR A 150 6.34 -12.51 13.54
C THR A 150 7.68 -12.47 14.26
N PHE A 151 8.69 -11.87 13.62
CA PHE A 151 10.02 -11.73 14.22
C PHE A 151 10.04 -10.74 15.39
N GLY A 152 9.11 -9.79 15.40
CA GLY A 152 8.98 -8.75 16.41
C GLY A 152 8.32 -7.49 15.86
N PHE A 153 8.10 -6.53 16.75
CA PHE A 153 7.56 -5.21 16.43
C PHE A 153 8.25 -4.14 17.27
N ALA A 154 8.45 -2.97 16.68
CA ALA A 154 8.89 -1.77 17.37
C ALA A 154 7.98 -0.60 16.97
N GLY A 155 7.52 0.14 17.98
CA GLY A 155 6.88 1.44 17.79
C GLY A 155 7.91 2.58 17.80
N GLY A 156 7.40 3.81 17.76
CA GLY A 156 8.20 5.03 17.74
C GLY A 156 8.16 5.78 16.41
N ARG A 157 7.27 5.39 15.48
CA ARG A 157 7.02 6.15 14.25
C ARG A 157 6.09 7.32 14.53
N GLU A 158 6.56 8.55 14.33
CA GLU A 158 5.73 9.74 14.51
C GLU A 158 4.86 10.01 13.28
N ASP A 159 3.64 10.51 13.49
CA ASP A 159 2.73 10.82 12.39
C ASP A 159 3.14 12.11 11.68
N ASP A 160 3.28 12.05 10.37
CA ASP A 160 3.30 13.24 9.53
C ASP A 160 1.85 13.72 9.27
N PHE A 161 1.72 15.04 9.12
CA PHE A 161 0.45 15.75 8.90
C PHE A 161 0.37 16.46 7.55
N THR A 162 1.47 16.47 6.80
CA THR A 162 1.55 16.96 5.43
C THR A 162 2.24 15.91 4.56
N PRO A 163 2.00 15.90 3.24
CA PRO A 163 2.83 15.18 2.29
C PRO A 163 4.32 15.52 2.45
N ASP A 164 5.18 14.69 1.85
CA ASP A 164 6.60 15.00 1.66
C ASP A 164 6.78 15.46 0.21
N ASP A 165 6.80 16.76 0.00
CA ASP A 165 6.95 17.37 -1.34
C ASP A 165 8.37 17.19 -1.90
N ALA A 166 9.33 16.69 -1.10
CA ALA A 166 10.67 16.39 -1.55
C ALA A 166 10.79 15.01 -2.23
N VAL A 167 9.73 14.18 -2.21
CA VAL A 167 9.72 12.92 -2.96
C VAL A 167 9.38 13.17 -4.43
N ASP A 168 10.33 12.87 -5.30
CA ASP A 168 10.08 12.74 -6.73
C ASP A 168 9.68 11.29 -7.05
N TRP A 169 8.42 11.09 -7.45
CA TRP A 169 7.87 9.76 -7.77
C TRP A 169 8.08 9.36 -9.23
N GLY A 170 8.64 10.26 -10.04
CA GLY A 170 8.96 10.03 -11.44
C GLY A 170 8.38 11.07 -12.39
N PRO A 171 8.76 10.98 -13.67
CA PRO A 171 8.54 12.03 -14.66
C PRO A 171 7.14 12.06 -15.28
N GLU A 172 6.31 11.03 -15.05
CA GLU A 172 4.98 10.88 -15.65
C GLU A 172 3.98 11.89 -15.10
N ASP A 173 3.09 12.35 -15.98
CA ASP A 173 1.93 13.21 -15.68
C ASP A 173 0.60 12.45 -15.63
N GLU A 174 0.61 11.13 -15.89
CA GLU A 174 -0.56 10.25 -15.86
C GLU A 174 -0.32 9.00 -14.99
N TRP A 175 -1.33 8.58 -14.24
CA TRP A 175 -1.31 7.34 -13.45
C TRP A 175 -1.22 6.09 -14.33
N GLU A 176 -0.62 5.03 -13.80
CA GLU A 176 -0.45 3.72 -14.44
C GLU A 176 0.25 3.78 -15.81
N SER A 177 0.97 4.88 -16.06
CA SER A 177 1.76 5.07 -17.27
C SER A 177 3.24 4.79 -17.02
N MET A 178 3.93 4.44 -18.10
CA MET A 178 5.38 4.25 -18.13
C MET A 178 5.99 5.31 -19.05
N SER A 179 6.96 6.07 -18.55
CA SER A 179 7.83 6.90 -19.38
C SER A 179 9.13 6.19 -19.71
N ALA A 180 9.68 6.45 -20.91
CA ALA A 180 11.05 6.05 -21.22
C ALA A 180 12.07 6.72 -20.29
N GLU A 181 11.74 7.88 -19.70
CA GLU A 181 12.60 8.60 -18.76
C GLU A 181 12.71 7.94 -17.39
N ARG A 182 11.84 6.95 -17.08
CA ARG A 182 11.93 6.13 -15.87
C ARG A 182 13.05 5.07 -15.96
N PHE A 183 13.54 4.80 -17.16
CA PHE A 183 14.55 3.80 -17.43
C PHE A 183 15.82 4.43 -18.03
N THR A 184 16.96 3.84 -17.71
CA THR A 184 18.25 4.18 -18.30
C THR A 184 18.30 3.79 -19.79
N GLU A 185 19.30 4.27 -20.53
CA GLU A 185 19.51 3.85 -21.93
C GLU A 185 19.75 2.33 -22.05
N GLU A 186 20.27 1.71 -20.99
CA GLU A 186 20.48 0.26 -20.86
C GLU A 186 19.20 -0.51 -20.50
N GLY A 187 18.10 0.17 -20.17
CA GLY A 187 16.80 -0.42 -19.86
C GLY A 187 16.59 -0.82 -18.40
N SER A 188 17.52 -0.47 -17.49
CA SER A 188 17.31 -0.61 -16.05
C SER A 188 16.47 0.54 -15.49
N LEU A 189 15.83 0.36 -14.35
CA LEU A 189 15.14 1.45 -13.66
C LEU A 189 16.15 2.54 -13.26
N ASP A 190 15.75 3.82 -13.31
CA ASP A 190 16.56 4.90 -12.75
C ASP A 190 16.79 4.67 -11.25
N ASP A 191 18.03 4.79 -10.78
CA ASP A 191 18.40 4.60 -9.36
C ASP A 191 17.57 5.49 -8.42
N ALA A 192 17.16 6.66 -8.90
CA ALA A 192 16.32 7.59 -8.19
C ALA A 192 14.83 7.24 -8.24
N LEU A 193 14.42 6.07 -8.75
CA LEU A 193 13.04 5.57 -8.68
C LEU A 193 12.97 4.18 -8.01
N GLY A 194 11.80 3.82 -7.49
CA GLY A 194 11.57 2.55 -6.75
C GLY A 194 10.59 1.60 -7.45
N ASN A 195 9.89 2.09 -8.46
CA ASN A 195 8.80 1.40 -9.13
C ASN A 195 8.88 1.57 -10.65
N THR A 196 8.40 0.59 -11.40
CA THR A 196 8.46 0.59 -12.87
C THR A 196 7.33 1.36 -13.56
N VAL A 197 6.29 1.75 -12.81
CA VAL A 197 5.09 2.42 -13.34
C VAL A 197 4.64 3.46 -12.33
N MET A 198 4.27 4.66 -12.79
CA MET A 198 3.76 5.71 -11.91
C MET A 198 2.49 5.24 -11.18
N GLY A 199 2.47 5.39 -9.85
CA GLY A 199 1.34 4.98 -9.02
C GLY A 199 1.34 3.52 -8.58
N LEU A 200 2.32 2.71 -8.99
CA LEU A 200 2.54 1.36 -8.47
C LEU A 200 3.56 1.33 -7.33
N ILE A 201 3.48 0.33 -6.44
CA ILE A 201 4.44 0.19 -5.35
C ILE A 201 5.79 -0.33 -5.87
N TYR A 202 5.79 -1.37 -6.71
CA TYR A 202 7.02 -1.95 -7.28
C TYR A 202 6.90 -2.15 -8.80
N VAL A 203 6.10 -3.13 -9.21
CA VAL A 203 6.02 -3.59 -10.61
C VAL A 203 4.57 -3.71 -11.04
N ASN A 204 4.33 -3.79 -12.35
CA ASN A 204 3.02 -4.11 -12.89
C ASN A 204 2.70 -5.60 -12.64
N PRO A 205 1.57 -5.93 -11.97
CA PRO A 205 1.20 -7.31 -11.67
C PRO A 205 0.91 -8.15 -12.92
N GLU A 206 0.49 -7.54 -14.02
CA GLU A 206 0.27 -8.22 -15.31
C GLU A 206 1.58 -8.48 -16.07
N GLY A 207 2.69 -7.87 -15.64
CA GLY A 207 4.00 -7.89 -16.29
C GLY A 207 4.34 -6.59 -17.04
N PRO A 208 5.56 -6.48 -17.58
CA PRO A 208 6.03 -5.25 -18.23
C PRO A 208 5.10 -4.80 -19.37
N ASN A 209 4.71 -3.53 -19.37
CA ASN A 209 3.75 -2.94 -20.32
C ASN A 209 2.36 -3.60 -20.33
N GLY A 210 1.95 -4.28 -19.25
CA GLY A 210 0.66 -4.97 -19.17
C GLY A 210 0.60 -6.29 -19.95
N GLU A 211 1.76 -6.88 -20.24
CA GLU A 211 1.88 -8.16 -20.94
C GLU A 211 2.44 -9.23 -20.01
N PRO A 212 1.92 -10.48 -20.06
CA PRO A 212 2.30 -11.58 -19.17
C PRO A 212 3.67 -12.20 -19.55
N ASP A 213 4.69 -11.36 -19.59
CA ASP A 213 6.10 -11.71 -19.80
C ASP A 213 6.76 -12.05 -18.46
N LEU A 214 6.94 -13.35 -18.21
CA LEU A 214 7.46 -13.87 -16.94
C LEU A 214 8.92 -13.49 -16.71
N GLU A 215 9.76 -13.61 -17.73
CA GLU A 215 11.17 -13.26 -17.63
C GLU A 215 11.34 -11.75 -17.40
N GLY A 216 10.62 -10.93 -18.17
CA GLY A 216 10.64 -9.47 -17.99
C GLY A 216 10.10 -9.04 -16.63
N SER A 217 9.05 -9.70 -16.13
CA SER A 217 8.51 -9.45 -14.78
C SER A 217 9.55 -9.79 -13.71
N ALA A 218 10.23 -10.94 -13.82
CA ALA A 218 11.27 -11.34 -12.87
C ALA A 218 12.47 -10.38 -12.83
N ASP A 219 12.85 -9.80 -13.98
CA ASP A 219 13.91 -8.80 -14.06
C ASP A 219 13.49 -7.50 -13.37
N ASN A 220 12.29 -6.98 -13.67
CA ASN A 220 11.73 -5.80 -13.01
C ASN A 220 11.55 -5.99 -11.50
N ILE A 221 11.11 -7.18 -11.06
CA ILE A 221 10.98 -7.53 -9.64
C ILE A 221 12.34 -7.46 -8.96
N ARG A 222 13.38 -8.04 -9.57
CA ARG A 222 14.72 -8.01 -8.99
C ARG A 222 15.26 -6.59 -8.89
N ASP A 223 15.09 -5.80 -9.95
CA ASP A 223 15.60 -4.43 -10.03
C ASP A 223 14.94 -3.54 -8.95
N THR A 224 13.61 -3.49 -8.94
CA THR A 224 12.83 -2.69 -7.98
C THR A 224 13.07 -3.10 -6.53
N PHE A 225 13.02 -4.39 -6.21
CA PHE A 225 13.26 -4.85 -4.83
C PHE A 225 14.70 -4.55 -4.37
N SER A 226 15.68 -4.56 -5.27
CA SER A 226 17.05 -4.17 -4.93
C SER A 226 17.15 -2.67 -4.56
N HIS A 227 16.39 -1.82 -5.25
CA HIS A 227 16.25 -0.39 -4.91
C HIS A 227 15.54 -0.19 -3.56
N MET A 228 14.83 -1.21 -3.06
CA MET A 228 14.15 -1.23 -1.76
C MET A 228 14.87 -2.09 -0.71
N ALA A 229 16.17 -2.32 -0.89
CA ALA A 229 17.06 -3.04 0.03
C ALA A 229 16.77 -4.53 0.23
N MET A 230 16.04 -5.18 -0.68
CA MET A 230 15.75 -6.61 -0.61
C MET A 230 16.57 -7.37 -1.65
N ASN A 231 17.25 -8.43 -1.19
CA ASN A 231 17.91 -9.37 -2.10
C ASN A 231 16.96 -10.46 -2.60
N ASP A 232 17.38 -11.25 -3.59
CA ASP A 232 16.58 -12.34 -4.17
C ASP A 232 15.87 -13.25 -3.15
N LYS A 233 16.55 -13.61 -2.06
CA LYS A 233 15.96 -14.49 -1.03
C LYS A 233 14.84 -13.78 -0.26
N GLU A 234 15.07 -12.51 0.10
CA GLU A 234 14.08 -11.69 0.80
C GLU A 234 12.88 -11.40 -0.11
N THR A 235 13.13 -11.06 -1.38
CA THR A 235 12.09 -10.84 -2.39
C THR A 235 11.18 -12.05 -2.55
N VAL A 236 11.76 -13.25 -2.76
CA VAL A 236 10.96 -14.48 -2.89
C VAL A 236 10.19 -14.76 -1.59
N ALA A 237 10.81 -14.56 -0.42
CA ALA A 237 10.14 -14.78 0.86
C ALA A 237 8.99 -13.80 1.11
N LEU A 238 9.13 -12.53 0.73
CA LEU A 238 8.11 -11.49 0.88
C LEU A 238 6.93 -11.74 -0.06
N ILE A 239 7.18 -11.97 -1.35
CA ILE A 239 6.12 -12.21 -2.34
C ILE A 239 5.37 -13.50 -2.00
N ALA A 240 6.08 -14.61 -1.80
CA ALA A 240 5.44 -15.88 -1.48
C ALA A 240 4.74 -15.85 -0.11
N GLY A 241 5.34 -15.19 0.87
CA GLY A 241 4.76 -15.06 2.21
C GLY A 241 3.51 -14.20 2.24
N GLY A 242 3.50 -13.08 1.50
CA GLY A 242 2.34 -12.21 1.36
C GLY A 242 1.20 -12.90 0.61
N HIS A 243 1.49 -13.51 -0.55
CA HIS A 243 0.51 -14.20 -1.38
C HIS A 243 0.06 -15.57 -0.83
N THR A 244 0.57 -16.01 0.32
CA THR A 244 -0.07 -17.07 1.11
C THR A 244 -1.44 -16.62 1.65
N PHE A 245 -1.70 -15.32 1.76
CA PHE A 245 -2.92 -14.79 2.34
C PHE A 245 -3.80 -14.07 1.31
N GLY A 246 -5.11 -14.21 1.47
CA GLY A 246 -6.12 -13.42 0.78
C GLY A 246 -6.31 -13.76 -0.70
N LYS A 247 -6.69 -12.72 -1.42
CA LYS A 247 -7.06 -12.75 -2.83
C LYS A 247 -6.83 -11.39 -3.48
N VAL A 248 -6.86 -11.36 -4.80
CA VAL A 248 -7.01 -10.15 -5.61
C VAL A 248 -8.49 -9.95 -5.98
N HIS A 249 -8.87 -8.69 -6.26
CA HIS A 249 -10.26 -8.30 -6.58
C HIS A 249 -10.36 -7.64 -7.96
N GLY A 250 -11.17 -8.24 -8.80
CA GLY A 250 -11.40 -7.85 -10.19
C GLY A 250 -12.72 -8.42 -10.70
N ALA A 251 -13.79 -8.29 -9.90
CA ALA A 251 -15.10 -8.86 -10.21
C ALA A 251 -15.69 -8.39 -11.55
N ASP A 252 -15.29 -7.20 -12.02
CA ASP A 252 -15.56 -6.64 -13.34
C ASP A 252 -14.45 -5.62 -13.70
N SER A 253 -14.59 -4.91 -14.82
CA SER A 253 -13.65 -3.89 -15.29
C SER A 253 -13.44 -2.77 -14.27
N GLY A 254 -12.22 -2.25 -14.19
CA GLY A 254 -11.89 -1.04 -13.43
C GLY A 254 -12.70 0.20 -13.85
N ASP A 255 -13.33 0.18 -15.03
CA ASP A 255 -14.24 1.26 -15.50
C ASP A 255 -15.44 1.50 -14.58
N ASN A 256 -15.77 0.55 -13.70
CA ASN A 256 -16.83 0.69 -12.70
C ASN A 256 -16.37 1.42 -11.43
N LEU A 257 -15.07 1.71 -11.29
CA LEU A 257 -14.54 2.47 -10.16
C LEU A 257 -14.64 3.98 -10.43
N GLY A 258 -15.23 4.69 -9.48
CA GLY A 258 -15.23 6.14 -9.44
C GLY A 258 -13.86 6.73 -9.05
N PRO A 259 -13.78 8.06 -8.91
CA PRO A 259 -12.53 8.77 -8.65
C PRO A 259 -11.82 8.31 -7.37
N GLU A 260 -10.50 8.42 -7.37
CA GLU A 260 -9.62 8.21 -6.23
C GLU A 260 -9.87 9.24 -5.10
N PRO A 261 -9.44 8.97 -3.85
CA PRO A 261 -9.81 9.77 -2.68
C PRO A 261 -9.60 11.29 -2.78
N GLU A 262 -8.56 11.76 -3.49
CA GLU A 262 -8.29 13.20 -3.64
C GLU A 262 -9.19 13.89 -4.69
N ASP A 263 -9.77 13.15 -5.65
CA ASP A 263 -10.74 13.67 -6.63
C ASP A 263 -12.19 13.21 -6.34
N ALA A 264 -12.37 12.45 -5.27
CA ALA A 264 -13.66 11.94 -4.83
C ALA A 264 -14.62 13.06 -4.35
N PRO A 265 -15.95 12.91 -4.57
CA PRO A 265 -16.95 13.79 -3.99
C PRO A 265 -16.83 13.92 -2.46
N ILE A 266 -17.03 15.13 -1.95
CA ILE A 266 -16.84 15.45 -0.52
C ILE A 266 -17.69 14.58 0.42
N ASP A 267 -18.85 14.09 -0.03
CA ASP A 267 -19.75 13.24 0.73
C ASP A 267 -19.24 11.79 0.91
N LEU A 268 -18.22 11.38 0.15
CA LEU A 268 -17.47 10.15 0.43
C LEU A 268 -16.50 10.28 1.60
N GLN A 269 -16.35 11.50 2.15
CA GLN A 269 -15.63 11.76 3.41
C GLN A 269 -14.19 11.19 3.39
N GLY A 270 -13.46 11.44 2.30
CA GLY A 270 -12.07 11.00 2.11
C GLY A 270 -11.91 9.51 1.82
N LEU A 271 -12.98 8.82 1.43
CA LEU A 271 -12.91 7.55 0.72
C LEU A 271 -13.00 7.81 -0.79
N GLY A 272 -12.47 6.90 -1.59
CA GLY A 272 -12.55 6.95 -3.06
C GLY A 272 -12.89 5.59 -3.65
N TRP A 273 -12.80 5.48 -4.96
CA TRP A 273 -13.05 4.25 -5.72
C TRP A 273 -14.42 3.64 -5.41
N ASP A 274 -15.46 4.49 -5.35
CA ASP A 274 -16.84 3.99 -5.21
C ASP A 274 -17.15 3.11 -6.42
N ASN A 275 -17.72 1.94 -6.19
CA ASN A 275 -17.83 0.90 -7.19
C ASN A 275 -19.28 0.72 -7.62
N GLU A 276 -19.58 0.98 -8.89
CA GLU A 276 -20.93 0.87 -9.45
C GLU A 276 -21.32 -0.56 -9.85
N PHE A 277 -20.37 -1.50 -9.85
CA PHE A 277 -20.63 -2.90 -10.19
C PHE A 277 -21.30 -3.65 -9.03
N GLY A 278 -22.47 -4.24 -9.29
CA GLY A 278 -23.18 -5.05 -8.31
C GLY A 278 -23.54 -4.28 -7.04
N GLU A 279 -23.15 -4.80 -5.87
CA GLU A 279 -23.23 -4.08 -4.60
C GLU A 279 -22.02 -3.18 -4.29
N GLY A 280 -21.01 -3.17 -5.17
CA GLY A 280 -19.79 -2.37 -5.05
C GLY A 280 -18.77 -2.88 -4.04
N LYS A 281 -19.04 -4.03 -3.39
CA LYS A 281 -18.28 -4.55 -2.25
C LYS A 281 -18.49 -6.05 -2.07
N GLY A 282 -17.69 -6.67 -1.20
CA GLY A 282 -17.77 -8.11 -0.94
C GLY A 282 -17.50 -8.91 -2.23
N PRO A 283 -18.42 -9.78 -2.68
CA PRO A 283 -18.24 -10.54 -3.93
C PRO A 283 -18.05 -9.69 -5.19
N ASP A 284 -18.56 -8.45 -5.20
CA ASP A 284 -18.52 -7.55 -6.36
C ASP A 284 -17.37 -6.54 -6.28
N THR A 285 -16.40 -6.77 -5.39
CA THR A 285 -15.27 -5.86 -5.17
C THR A 285 -14.36 -5.81 -6.41
N ILE A 286 -13.92 -4.60 -6.74
CA ILE A 286 -12.89 -4.33 -7.75
C ILE A 286 -11.79 -3.52 -7.06
N THR A 287 -10.55 -3.99 -7.18
CA THR A 287 -9.35 -3.32 -6.64
C THR A 287 -8.28 -3.22 -7.73
N SER A 288 -7.69 -4.34 -8.14
CA SER A 288 -6.64 -4.38 -9.16
C SER A 288 -7.15 -4.79 -10.55
N GLY A 289 -8.37 -5.30 -10.65
CA GLY A 289 -8.90 -5.88 -11.89
C GLY A 289 -8.50 -7.35 -12.12
N ILE A 290 -7.61 -7.89 -11.28
CA ILE A 290 -7.26 -9.32 -11.25
C ILE A 290 -8.13 -10.01 -10.19
N GLU A 291 -8.65 -11.21 -10.47
CA GLU A 291 -9.62 -11.88 -9.60
C GLU A 291 -9.17 -13.28 -9.17
N GLY A 292 -9.31 -13.55 -7.86
CA GLY A 292 -9.19 -14.89 -7.30
C GLY A 292 -8.16 -15.02 -6.17
N PRO A 293 -8.26 -16.09 -5.35
CA PRO A 293 -7.26 -16.41 -4.35
C PRO A 293 -6.09 -17.21 -4.95
N TRP A 294 -4.92 -17.13 -4.33
CA TRP A 294 -3.78 -17.99 -4.70
C TRP A 294 -3.90 -19.43 -4.19
N ASN A 295 -4.71 -19.66 -3.17
CA ASN A 295 -4.82 -20.96 -2.51
C ASN A 295 -6.21 -21.22 -1.88
N THR A 296 -6.37 -22.40 -1.28
CA THR A 296 -7.62 -22.86 -0.67
C THR A 296 -7.80 -22.47 0.79
N THR A 297 -6.79 -21.84 1.39
CA THR A 297 -6.69 -21.49 2.82
C THR A 297 -6.28 -20.02 3.00
N PRO A 298 -7.00 -19.04 2.42
CA PRO A 298 -6.51 -17.65 2.29
C PRO A 298 -6.31 -16.90 3.61
N THR A 299 -6.78 -17.46 4.73
CA THR A 299 -6.68 -16.86 6.06
C THR A 299 -5.86 -17.71 7.03
N VAL A 300 -4.98 -18.57 6.50
CA VAL A 300 -4.13 -19.47 7.28
C VAL A 300 -2.73 -19.51 6.69
N TRP A 301 -1.73 -19.38 7.55
CA TRP A 301 -0.34 -19.59 7.16
C TRP A 301 -0.07 -21.07 6.84
N ASP A 302 0.35 -21.34 5.61
CA ASP A 302 0.85 -22.64 5.18
C ASP A 302 1.79 -22.49 3.94
N LEU A 303 2.11 -23.60 3.28
CA LEU A 303 2.94 -23.62 2.07
C LEU A 303 2.14 -23.75 0.77
N SER A 304 0.82 -23.54 0.81
CA SER A 304 -0.08 -23.80 -0.32
C SER A 304 0.22 -22.89 -1.52
N TYR A 305 0.60 -21.61 -1.32
CA TYR A 305 1.04 -20.73 -2.41
C TYR A 305 2.21 -21.35 -3.20
N VAL A 306 3.29 -21.70 -2.50
CA VAL A 306 4.49 -22.29 -3.13
C VAL A 306 4.19 -23.66 -3.74
N ASN A 307 3.40 -24.48 -3.04
CA ASN A 307 3.02 -25.80 -3.55
C ASN A 307 2.18 -25.68 -4.82
N ASN A 308 1.21 -24.77 -4.87
CA ASN A 308 0.39 -24.52 -6.05
C ASN A 308 1.25 -24.02 -7.20
N LEU A 309 2.10 -23.02 -6.96
CA LEU A 309 2.97 -22.45 -7.99
C LEU A 309 3.87 -23.52 -8.65
N LEU A 310 4.47 -24.40 -7.84
CA LEU A 310 5.46 -25.37 -8.33
C LEU A 310 4.87 -26.71 -8.81
N SER A 311 3.65 -27.06 -8.39
CA SER A 311 3.07 -28.40 -8.67
C SER A 311 2.12 -28.43 -9.86
N TYR A 312 1.74 -27.27 -10.39
CA TYR A 312 0.83 -27.13 -11.53
C TYR A 312 1.51 -26.42 -12.69
N GLU A 313 1.00 -26.68 -13.89
CA GLU A 313 1.28 -25.84 -15.07
C GLU A 313 0.25 -24.72 -15.10
N TRP A 314 0.72 -23.49 -15.36
CA TRP A 314 -0.11 -22.29 -15.41
C TRP A 314 -0.16 -21.76 -16.83
N GLU A 315 -1.34 -21.35 -17.28
CA GLU A 315 -1.56 -20.75 -18.59
C GLU A 315 -2.14 -19.34 -18.41
N PRO A 316 -1.66 -18.34 -19.17
CA PRO A 316 -2.21 -16.99 -19.07
C PRO A 316 -3.65 -16.97 -19.59
N GLU A 317 -4.56 -16.42 -18.78
CA GLU A 317 -5.96 -16.19 -19.14
C GLU A 317 -6.41 -14.82 -18.64
N LYS A 318 -7.43 -14.21 -19.26
CA LYS A 318 -7.98 -12.95 -18.75
C LYS A 318 -9.09 -13.23 -17.75
N GLY A 319 -8.99 -12.61 -16.58
CA GLY A 319 -10.03 -12.65 -15.56
C GLY A 319 -11.27 -11.81 -15.93
N PRO A 320 -12.30 -11.80 -15.06
CA PRO A 320 -13.51 -11.00 -15.26
C PRO A 320 -13.24 -9.49 -15.40
N GLY A 321 -12.22 -8.96 -14.73
CA GLY A 321 -11.78 -7.57 -14.91
C GLY A 321 -11.00 -7.28 -16.19
N GLY A 322 -10.74 -8.29 -17.03
CA GLY A 322 -10.04 -8.12 -18.31
C GLY A 322 -8.51 -8.05 -18.22
N ALA A 323 -7.95 -8.18 -17.02
CA ALA A 323 -6.52 -8.20 -16.71
C ALA A 323 -5.92 -9.62 -16.79
N TRP A 324 -4.61 -9.70 -17.03
CA TRP A 324 -3.81 -10.91 -16.89
C TRP A 324 -3.43 -11.17 -15.41
N PRO A 325 -3.50 -12.42 -14.92
CA PRO A 325 -3.19 -12.79 -13.54
C PRO A 325 -1.71 -13.11 -13.29
#